data_AF-A0A2S9X5Z8-F1
#
_entry.id   AF-A0A2S9X5Z8-F1
#
_cell.length_a   1.000
_cell.length_b   1.000
_cell.length_c   1.000
_cell.angle_alpha   90.00
_cell.angle_beta   90.00
_cell.angle_gamma   90.00
#
_symmetry.space_group_name_H-M   'P 1'
#
loop_
_entity.id
_entity.type
_entity.pdbx_description
1 polymer ?
#
loop_
_entity_poly.entity_id
_entity_poly.type
_entity_poly.pdbx_seq_one_letter_code
_entity_poly.pdbx_strand_id
1 'polypeptide(L)' 'MTKPAPKRYRTTNWNAYNQALTQRGSLSVWLDTSMSWQATPWGTRGRTQTYSDVAIRSPYP' A
#
# COMPACT_ATOMS: atom_id res chain seq x y z
N MET A 1 24.20 3.17 38.52
CA MET A 1 23.26 4.19 38.01
C MET A 1 22.05 3.47 37.42
N THR A 2 20.86 3.72 37.95
CA THR A 2 19.61 3.09 37.47
C THR A 2 19.09 3.87 36.26
N LYS A 3 18.75 3.17 35.18
CA LYS A 3 18.30 3.81 33.94
C LYS A 3 16.87 4.36 34.13
N PRO A 4 16.57 5.60 33.71
CA PRO A 4 15.22 6.15 33.84
C PRO A 4 14.22 5.39 32.95
N ALA A 5 12.97 5.35 33.40
CA ALA A 5 11.90 4.67 32.69
C ALA A 5 11.67 5.28 31.28
N PRO A 6 11.32 4.47 30.27
CA PRO A 6 11.12 4.95 28.91
C PRO A 6 9.91 5.88 28.82
N LYS A 7 10.05 6.97 28.04
CA LYS A 7 8.95 7.90 27.76
C LYS A 7 7.89 7.21 26.89
N ARG A 8 6.63 7.30 27.31
CA ARG A 8 5.47 6.94 26.50
C ARG A 8 4.97 8.18 25.77
N TYR A 9 5.01 8.14 24.46
CA TYR A 9 4.46 9.20 23.61
C TYR A 9 3.04 8.82 23.18
N ARG A 10 2.12 9.78 23.21
CA ARG A 10 0.76 9.63 22.68
C ARG A 10 0.63 10.48 21.42
N THR A 11 0.23 9.84 20.33
CA THR A 11 -0.08 10.53 19.08
C THR A 11 -1.43 11.22 19.21
N THR A 12 -1.44 12.56 19.28
CA THR A 12 -2.67 13.36 19.42
C THR A 12 -3.15 13.97 18.10
N ASN A 13 -2.29 14.01 17.09
CA ASN A 13 -2.54 14.68 15.80
C ASN A 13 -3.11 13.75 14.72
N TRP A 14 -3.48 12.51 15.05
CA TRP A 14 -3.88 11.49 14.07
C TRP A 14 -4.99 11.96 13.14
N ASN A 15 -6.00 12.63 13.68
CA ASN A 15 -7.13 13.15 12.89
C ASN A 15 -6.67 14.23 11.89
N ALA A 16 -5.90 15.21 12.34
CA ALA A 16 -5.38 16.28 11.48
C ALA A 16 -4.45 15.74 10.38
N TYR A 17 -3.64 14.72 10.72
CA TYR A 17 -2.79 14.05 9.75
C TYR A 17 -3.60 13.33 8.66
N ASN A 18 -4.63 12.57 9.05
CA ASN A 18 -5.52 11.89 8.10
C ASN A 18 -6.28 12.89 7.21
N GLN A 19 -6.79 13.98 7.77
CA GLN A 19 -7.46 15.03 6.99
C GLN A 19 -6.52 15.66 5.95
N ALA A 20 -5.27 15.93 6.34
CA ALA A 20 -4.26 16.43 5.41
C ALA A 20 -3.91 15.40 4.32
N LEU A 21 -3.97 14.10 4.62
CA LEU A 21 -3.80 13.04 3.62
C LEU A 21 -4.94 13.05 2.59
N THR A 22 -6.19 13.15 3.05
CA THR A 22 -7.37 13.23 2.17
C THR A 22 -7.34 14.47 1.29
N GLN A 23 -6.87 15.61 1.81
CA GLN A 23 -6.78 16.87 1.07
C GLN A 23 -5.68 16.87 -0.02
N ARG A 24 -4.63 16.06 0.12
CA ARG A 24 -3.52 15.97 -0.86
C ARG A 24 -3.90 15.29 -2.17
N GLY A 25 -5.11 14.75 -2.26
CA GLY A 25 -5.64 14.08 -3.43
C GLY A 25 -6.28 12.77 -2.99
N SER A 26 -7.60 12.71 -3.13
CA SER A 26 -8.34 11.46 -3.02
C SER A 26 -7.96 10.55 -4.19
N LEU A 27 -7.09 9.57 -3.92
CA LEU A 27 -6.80 8.52 -4.87
C LEU A 27 -8.03 7.60 -4.95
N SER A 28 -8.77 7.67 -6.06
CA SER A 28 -9.82 6.70 -6.35
C SER A 28 -9.15 5.42 -6.84
N VAL A 29 -9.08 4.40 -5.97
CA VAL A 29 -8.58 3.07 -6.33
C VAL A 29 -9.75 2.20 -6.74
N TRP A 30 -9.68 1.64 -7.94
CA TRP A 30 -10.60 0.59 -8.37
C TRP A 30 -10.01 -0.76 -7.94
N LEU A 31 -10.71 -1.47 -7.05
CA LEU A 31 -10.34 -2.82 -6.64
C LEU A 31 -11.40 -3.79 -7.19
N ASP A 32 -10.96 -4.70 -8.05
CA ASP A 32 -11.82 -5.78 -8.56
C ASP A 32 -11.50 -7.09 -7.83
N THR A 33 -12.44 -7.57 -7.02
CA THR A 33 -12.29 -8.83 -6.27
C THR A 33 -12.41 -10.07 -7.15
N SER A 34 -12.99 -9.94 -8.34
CA SER A 34 -13.09 -11.03 -9.32
C SER A 34 -11.84 -11.15 -10.20
N MET A 35 -10.95 -10.17 -10.14
CA MET A 35 -9.73 -10.13 -10.93
C MET A 35 -8.71 -11.18 -10.48
N SER A 36 -8.04 -11.81 -11.44
CA SER A 36 -6.90 -12.67 -11.18
C SER A 36 -5.65 -11.83 -10.85
N TRP A 37 -5.46 -11.53 -9.56
CA TRP A 37 -4.37 -10.67 -9.08
C TRP A 37 -2.99 -11.27 -9.29
N GLN A 38 -2.83 -12.58 -9.08
CA GLN A 38 -1.54 -13.25 -9.09
C GLN A 38 -1.11 -13.58 -10.52
N ALA A 39 0.17 -13.41 -10.82
CA ALA A 39 0.71 -13.87 -12.09
C ALA A 39 0.85 -15.40 -12.09
N THR A 40 0.73 -16.02 -13.26
CA THR A 40 1.04 -17.43 -13.42
C THR A 40 2.54 -17.66 -13.22
N PRO A 41 2.97 -18.63 -12.40
CA PRO A 41 4.39 -18.94 -12.21
C PRO A 41 5.03 -19.30 -13.55
N TRP A 42 5.97 -18.48 -14.02
CA TRP A 42 6.74 -18.78 -15.22
C TRP A 42 8.05 -19.48 -14.82
N GLY A 43 8.28 -20.68 -15.38
CA GLY A 43 9.45 -21.52 -15.10
C GLY A 43 10.78 -21.07 -15.73
N THR A 44 10.87 -19.83 -16.21
CA THR A 44 12.11 -19.27 -16.77
C THR A 44 13.02 -18.72 -15.66
N ARG A 45 14.35 -18.80 -15.87
CA ARG A 45 15.33 -18.22 -14.96
C ARG A 45 15.18 -16.70 -14.92
N GLY A 46 14.84 -16.14 -13.76
CA GLY A 46 14.63 -14.70 -13.56
C GLY A 46 13.66 -14.41 -12.41
N ARG A 47 13.31 -13.14 -12.20
CA ARG A 47 12.30 -12.76 -11.20
C ARG A 47 10.90 -13.11 -11.73
N THR A 48 10.18 -13.97 -11.02
CA THR A 48 8.78 -14.27 -11.32
C THR A 48 7.91 -13.05 -10.99
N GLN A 49 7.01 -12.67 -11.91
CA GLN A 49 6.08 -11.57 -11.67
C GLN A 49 5.10 -11.97 -10.57
N THR A 50 4.88 -11.09 -9.58
CA THR A 50 3.94 -11.38 -8.48
C THR A 50 2.49 -11.10 -8.89
N TYR A 51 2.30 -10.10 -9.75
CA TYR A 51 0.98 -9.63 -10.18
C TYR A 51 0.78 -9.83 -11.68
N SER A 52 -0.43 -10.20 -12.08
CA SER A 52 -0.77 -10.39 -13.49
C SER A 52 -0.71 -9.06 -14.27
N ASP A 53 -0.52 -9.15 -15.59
CA ASP A 53 -0.50 -7.96 -16.45
C ASP A 53 -1.84 -7.21 -16.42
N VAL A 54 -2.94 -7.93 -16.25
CA VAL A 54 -4.27 -7.33 -16.10
C VAL A 54 -4.33 -6.51 -14.81
N ALA A 55 -3.74 -7.00 -13.71
CA ALA A 55 -3.68 -6.28 -12.43
C ALA A 55 -2.78 -5.03 -12.46
N ILE A 56 -1.88 -4.91 -13.43
CA ILE A 56 -0.94 -3.78 -13.57
C ILE A 56 -1.39 -2.78 -14.66
N ARG A 57 -2.56 -2.99 -15.29
CA ARG A 57 -3.02 -2.13 -16.38
C ARG A 57 -3.49 -0.75 -15.87
N SER A 58 -2.92 0.32 -16.43
CA SER A 58 -3.45 1.68 -16.26
C SER A 58 -4.74 1.86 -17.09
N PRO A 59 -5.79 2.51 -16.56
CA PRO A 59 -7.06 2.68 -17.26
C PRO A 59 -7.02 3.63 -18.49
N TYR A 60 -5.89 4.28 -18.80
CA TYR A 60 -5.73 5.13 -19.99
C TYR A 60 -4.38 4.90 -20.69
N PRO A 61 -4.32 5.04 -22.04
CA PRO A 61 -3.09 4.95 -22.83
C PRO A 61 -2.15 6.15 -22.61
#